data_AF-A0A951I530-F1
#
_entry.id   AF-A0A951I530-F1
#
_cell.length_a   1.000
_cell.length_b   1.000
_cell.length_c   1.000
_cell.angle_alpha   90.00
_cell.angle_beta   90.00
_cell.angle_gamma   90.00
#
_symmetry.space_group_name_H-M   'P 1'
#
loop_
_entity.id
_entity.type
_entity.pdbx_description
1 polymer ?
#
loop_
_entity_poly.entity_id
_entity_poly.type
_entity_poly.pdbx_seq_one_letter_code
_entity_poly.pdbx_strand_id
1 'polypeptide(L)' 'EPGTKHFQELGEAVSLGTERAAVLAGGKAFGGALARQARFTLYTSRLPTWHHRLKVGASWFFEGTSPRPLQPLGIKR' A
#
# COMPACT_ATOMS: atom_id res chain seq x y z
N GLU A 1 31.62 1.09 -19.61
CA GLU A 1 31.55 1.97 -18.43
C GLU A 1 30.40 1.54 -17.53
N PRO A 2 30.56 1.48 -16.20
CA PRO A 2 29.43 1.25 -15.31
C PRO A 2 28.64 2.57 -15.19
N GLY A 3 27.49 2.65 -15.85
CA GLY A 3 26.63 3.82 -15.77
C GLY A 3 26.22 4.11 -14.33
N THR A 4 26.44 5.35 -13.88
CA THR A 4 26.05 5.84 -12.56
C THR A 4 24.55 5.60 -12.35
N LYS A 5 24.21 4.74 -11.39
CA LYS A 5 22.80 4.47 -11.06
C LYS A 5 22.26 5.66 -10.29
N HIS A 6 21.42 6.47 -10.94
CA HIS A 6 20.70 7.55 -10.29
C HIS A 6 19.44 7.03 -9.62
N PHE A 7 19.23 7.43 -8.36
CA PHE A 7 17.97 7.16 -7.68
C PHE A 7 16.86 8.04 -8.26
N GLN A 8 15.73 7.44 -8.61
CA GLN A 8 14.54 8.16 -9.02
C GLN A 8 13.49 8.03 -7.92
N GLU A 9 13.07 9.17 -7.36
CA GLU A 9 11.96 9.19 -6.41
C GLU A 9 10.64 8.93 -7.15
N LEU A 10 9.97 7.83 -6.80
CA LEU A 10 8.68 7.43 -7.38
C LEU A 10 7.48 7.93 -6.54
N GLY A 11 7.75 8.55 -5.39
CA GLY A 11 6.79 9.00 -4.41
C GLY A 11 6.44 7.95 -3.34
N GLU A 12 5.44 8.27 -2.52
CA GLU A 12 5.13 7.58 -1.27
C GLU A 12 3.62 7.33 -1.13
N ALA A 13 3.23 6.28 -0.40
CA ALA A 13 1.83 5.97 -0.18
C ALA A 13 1.59 5.43 1.24
N VAL A 14 0.83 6.16 2.06
CA VAL A 14 0.63 5.88 3.49
C VAL A 14 -0.85 5.70 3.83
N SER A 15 -1.17 4.75 4.73
CA SER A 15 -2.54 4.59 5.26
C SER A 15 -2.81 5.64 6.32
N LEU A 16 -4.02 6.18 6.34
CA LEU A 16 -4.53 7.06 7.39
C LEU A 16 -5.67 6.36 8.17
N GLY A 17 -5.48 5.08 8.47
CA GLY A 17 -6.51 4.18 9.01
C GLY A 17 -6.97 3.14 7.99
N THR A 18 -8.20 2.66 8.15
CA THR A 18 -8.82 1.67 7.27
C THR A 18 -9.33 2.33 5.99
N GLU A 19 -10.04 3.45 6.09
CA GLU A 19 -10.82 4.02 4.97
C GLU A 19 -10.10 5.05 4.10
N ARG A 20 -8.94 5.57 4.54
CA ARG A 20 -8.27 6.70 3.89
C ARG A 20 -6.79 6.45 3.74
N ALA A 21 -6.20 7.09 2.74
CA ALA A 21 -4.76 7.13 2.54
C ALA A 21 -4.31 8.52 2.09
N ALA A 22 -3.00 8.71 2.04
CA ALA A 22 -2.34 9.79 1.31
C ALA A 22 -1.32 9.17 0.35
N VAL A 23 -1.28 9.66 -0.89
CA VAL A 23 -0.39 9.19 -1.95
C VAL A 23 0.27 10.39 -2.60
N LEU A 24 1.60 10.35 -2.68
CA LEU A 24 2.45 11.20 -3.50
C LEU A 24 2.93 10.35 -4.67
N ALA A 25 2.61 10.75 -5.90
CA ALA A 25 3.11 10.07 -7.10
C ALA A 25 3.21 11.07 -8.25
N GLY A 26 4.26 10.99 -9.06
CA GLY A 26 4.45 11.87 -10.22
C GLY A 26 4.42 13.36 -9.87
N GLY A 27 4.93 13.73 -8.69
CA GLY A 27 4.97 15.11 -8.20
C GLY A 27 3.63 15.66 -7.69
N LYS A 28 2.59 14.83 -7.54
CA LYS A 28 1.28 15.24 -7.03
C LYS A 28 0.89 14.46 -5.78
N ALA A 29 0.41 15.17 -4.76
CA ALA A 29 -0.13 14.59 -3.54
C ALA A 29 -1.66 14.59 -3.57
N PHE A 30 -2.27 13.48 -3.16
CA PHE A 30 -3.72 13.35 -3.05
C PHE A 30 -4.10 12.44 -1.87
N GLY A 31 -5.29 12.66 -1.31
CA GLY A 31 -5.73 12.01 -0.08
C GLY A 31 -7.17 11.48 -0.12
N GLY A 32 -7.59 10.79 0.94
CA GLY A 32 -8.95 10.30 1.10
C GLY A 32 -9.19 8.89 0.54
N ALA A 33 -10.43 8.60 0.17
CA ALA A 33 -10.84 7.28 -0.31
C ALA A 33 -10.26 6.93 -1.70
N LEU A 34 -10.09 7.92 -2.57
CA LEU A 34 -9.40 7.71 -3.86
C LEU A 34 -7.92 7.36 -3.67
N ALA A 35 -7.25 8.05 -2.74
CA ALA A 35 -5.88 7.71 -2.38
C ALA A 35 -5.76 6.29 -1.81
N ARG A 36 -6.79 5.81 -1.11
CA ARG A 36 -6.85 4.43 -0.61
C ARG A 36 -6.81 3.43 -1.77
N GLN A 37 -7.66 3.63 -2.79
CA GLN A 37 -7.65 2.79 -3.99
C GLN A 37 -6.34 2.88 -4.78
N ALA A 38 -5.75 4.07 -4.89
CA ALA A 38 -4.46 4.25 -5.55
C ALA A 38 -3.33 3.49 -4.83
N ARG A 39 -3.30 3.54 -3.50
CA ARG A 39 -2.39 2.74 -2.66
C ARG A 39 -2.55 1.24 -2.95
N PHE A 40 -3.79 0.79 -3.11
CA PHE A 40 -4.26 -0.44 -3.80
C PHE A 40 -3.38 -0.90 -4.94
N THR A 41 -3.57 -0.20 -6.04
CA THR A 41 -2.95 -0.45 -7.32
C THR A 41 -1.44 -0.37 -7.25
N LEU A 42 -0.90 0.58 -6.47
CA LEU A 42 0.55 0.75 -6.30
C LEU A 42 1.19 -0.44 -5.55
N TYR A 43 0.59 -0.92 -4.45
CA TYR A 43 1.13 -2.09 -3.75
C TYR A 43 1.02 -3.37 -4.57
N THR A 44 -0.13 -3.60 -5.19
CA THR A 44 -0.36 -4.83 -5.96
C THR A 44 0.53 -4.88 -7.21
N SER A 45 0.73 -3.77 -7.91
CA SER A 45 1.64 -3.73 -9.08
C SER A 45 3.09 -4.07 -8.74
N ARG A 46 3.54 -3.79 -7.51
CA ARG A 46 4.89 -4.12 -7.02
C ARG A 46 5.07 -5.58 -6.60
N LEU A 47 3.98 -6.35 -6.50
CA LEU A 47 4.10 -7.76 -6.14
C LEU A 47 4.70 -8.56 -7.30
N PRO A 48 5.65 -9.47 -7.02
CA PRO A 48 6.47 -10.13 -8.04
C PRO A 48 5.70 -11.17 -8.85
N THR A 49 4.66 -11.80 -8.28
CA THR A 49 3.93 -12.89 -8.93
C THR A 49 2.45 -12.56 -9.10
N TRP A 50 1.87 -13.02 -10.21
CA TRP A 50 0.44 -12.89 -10.49
C TRP A 50 -0.43 -13.50 -9.37
N HIS A 51 -0.03 -14.66 -8.85
CA HIS A 51 -0.71 -15.32 -7.74
C HIS A 51 -0.76 -14.44 -6.48
N HIS A 52 0.32 -13.76 -6.12
CA HIS A 52 0.32 -12.81 -4.99
C HIS A 52 -0.59 -11.61 -5.26
N ARG A 53 -0.60 -11.09 -6.49
CA ARG A 53 -1.50 -9.98 -6.89
C ARG A 53 -2.96 -10.36 -6.73
N LEU A 54 -3.36 -11.54 -7.19
CA LEU A 54 -4.73 -12.03 -7.07
C LEU A 54 -5.12 -12.27 -5.61
N LYS A 55 -4.28 -12.98 -4.84
CA LYS A 55 -4.57 -13.29 -3.43
C LYS A 55 -4.72 -12.03 -2.60
N VAL A 56 -3.76 -11.11 -2.69
CA VAL A 56 -3.81 -9.83 -1.96
C VAL A 56 -4.97 -8.97 -2.46
N GLY A 57 -5.13 -8.83 -3.78
CA GLY A 57 -6.23 -8.08 -4.38
C GLY A 57 -7.61 -8.56 -3.91
N ALA A 58 -7.82 -9.87 -3.84
CA ALA A 58 -9.04 -10.47 -3.32
C ALA A 58 -9.23 -10.16 -1.82
N SER A 59 -8.21 -10.35 -0.97
CA SER A 59 -8.31 -9.99 0.45
C SER A 59 -8.64 -8.50 0.65
N TRP A 60 -8.12 -7.60 -0.18
CA TRP A 60 -8.46 -6.18 -0.08
C TRP A 60 -9.90 -5.87 -0.50
N PHE A 61 -10.41 -6.52 -1.55
CA PHE A 61 -11.79 -6.34 -2.02
C PHE A 61 -12.83 -6.92 -1.05
N PHE A 62 -12.55 -8.08 -0.45
CA PHE A 62 -13.52 -8.81 0.38
C PHE A 62 -13.35 -8.59 1.89
N GLU A 63 -12.13 -8.33 2.37
CA GLU A 63 -11.80 -8.28 3.81
C GLU A 63 -11.22 -6.92 4.24
N GLY A 64 -10.79 -6.07 3.29
CA GLY A 64 -9.86 -4.96 3.54
C GLY A 64 -10.38 -3.77 4.33
N THR A 65 -11.69 -3.65 4.57
CA THR A 65 -12.33 -2.56 5.34
C THR A 65 -12.52 -2.89 6.81
N SER A 66 -12.61 -4.17 7.16
CA SER A 66 -12.82 -4.60 8.54
C SER A 66 -11.51 -4.41 9.33
N PRO A 67 -11.51 -3.59 10.39
CA PRO A 67 -10.34 -3.48 11.24
C PRO A 67 -10.03 -4.85 11.84
N ARG A 68 -8.80 -5.34 11.64
CA ARG A 68 -8.37 -6.55 12.35
C ARG A 68 -8.23 -6.21 13.83
N PRO A 69 -8.79 -7.04 14.73
CA PRO A 69 -8.58 -6.86 16.15
C PRO A 69 -7.08 -6.95 16.43
N LEU A 70 -6.55 -5.95 17.13
CA LEU A 70 -5.16 -5.96 17.56
C LEU A 70 -5.00 -7.14 18.52
N GLN A 71 -4.13 -8.08 18.19
CA GLN A 71 -3.74 -9.09 19.17
C GLN A 71 -3.00 -8.38 20.31
N PRO A 72 -3.27 -8.72 21.58
CA PRO A 72 -2.54 -8.15 22.69
C PRO A 72 -1.05 -8.38 22.44
N LEU A 73 -0.27 -7.31 22.51
CA LEU A 73 1.18 -7.38 22.40
C LEU A 73 1.62 -8.40 23.44
N GLY A 74 2.27 -9.49 23.02
CA GLY A 74 2.58 -10.67 23.83
C GLY A 74 3.58 -10.42 24.97
N ILE A 75 3.55 -9.25 25.61
CA ILE A 75 4.24 -8.93 26.84
C ILE A 75 3.51 -9.68 27.96
N LYS A 76 3.86 -10.94 28.15
CA LYS A 76 3.69 -11.58 29.46
C LYS A 76 4.60 -10.83 30.42
N ARG A 77 3.99 -10.17 31.40
CA ARG A 77 4.69 -9.53 32.51
C ARG A 77 5.36 -10.57 33.40
#